data_AF-A0A536ACZ8-F1
#
_entry.id   AF-A0A536ACZ8-F1
#
_cell.length_a   1.000
_cell.length_b   1.000
_cell.length_c   1.000
_cell.angle_alpha   90.00
_cell.angle_beta   90.00
_cell.angle_gamma   90.00
#
_symmetry.space_group_name_H-M   'P 1'
#
loop_
_entity.id
_entity.type
_entity.pdbx_description
1 polymer ?
#
loop_
_entity_poly.entity_id
_entity_poly.type
_entity_poly.pdbx_seq_one_letter_code
_entity_poly.pdbx_strand_id
1 'polypeptide(L)'
;MRPRIALTLSRPSALQEASHKRYRDALEGAGADLVVLHPGDPIPSDVDGVCISGGGDIDATRYGAVDIACADVDRDRDALE
;
A
#
# COMPACT_ATOMS: atom_id res chain seq x y z
N MET A 1 -7.72 23.00 -5.72
CA MET A 1 -7.41 22.22 -4.51
C MET A 1 -6.76 20.93 -4.96
N ARG A 2 -5.67 20.48 -4.33
CA ARG A 2 -5.04 19.18 -4.63
C ARG A 2 -5.61 18.16 -3.64
N PRO A 3 -6.14 17.01 -4.08
CA PRO A 3 -6.66 16.00 -3.17
C PRO A 3 -5.51 15.36 -2.39
N ARG A 4 -5.68 15.20 -1.08
CA ARG A 4 -4.70 14.53 -0.22
C ARG A 4 -4.96 13.03 -0.21
N ILE A 5 -4.04 12.25 -0.75
CA ILE A 5 -4.20 10.82 -0.96
C ILE A 5 -3.21 10.05 -0.08
N ALA A 6 -3.74 9.15 0.74
CA ALA A 6 -2.93 8.14 1.42
C ALA A 6 -2.58 7.01 0.44
N LEU A 7 -1.30 6.77 0.20
CA LEU A 7 -0.80 5.65 -0.61
C LEU A 7 -0.22 4.58 0.32
N THR A 8 -0.83 3.39 0.36
CA THR A 8 -0.28 2.26 1.12
C THR A 8 0.85 1.61 0.33
N LEU A 9 1.99 1.36 0.98
CA LEU A 9 3.13 0.64 0.41
C LEU A 9 3.63 -0.38 1.41
N SER A 10 4.12 -1.53 0.92
CA SER A 10 4.95 -2.42 1.73
C SER A 10 6.17 -1.69 2.30
N ARG A 11 6.81 -2.28 3.32
CA ARG A 11 8.05 -1.69 3.86
C ARG A 11 9.11 -1.53 2.75
N PRO A 12 9.93 -0.47 2.78
CA PRO A 12 10.94 -0.25 1.74
C PRO A 12 11.87 -1.44 1.58
N SER A 13 12.02 -1.92 0.35
CA SER A 13 12.97 -2.96 -0.03
C SER A 13 13.52 -2.69 -1.41
N ALA A 14 14.74 -3.14 -1.67
CA ALA A 14 15.40 -2.95 -2.98
C ALA A 14 14.61 -3.57 -4.14
N LEU A 15 13.82 -4.63 -3.87
CA LEU A 15 12.99 -5.29 -4.86
C LEU A 15 11.76 -4.45 -5.25
N GLN A 16 11.25 -3.64 -4.34
CA GLN A 16 9.97 -2.95 -4.50
C GLN A 16 10.11 -1.46 -4.81
N GLU A 17 11.30 -0.89 -4.68
CA GLU A 17 11.59 0.54 -4.90
C GLU A 17 11.07 1.05 -6.25
N ALA A 18 11.35 0.33 -7.34
CA ALA A 18 10.88 0.73 -8.67
C ALA A 18 9.35 0.68 -8.79
N SER A 19 8.69 -0.24 -8.09
CA SER A 19 7.23 -0.33 -8.06
C SER A 19 6.61 0.80 -7.26
N HIS A 20 7.12 1.06 -6.06
CA HIS A 20 6.70 2.15 -5.19
C HIS A 20 6.83 3.50 -5.90
N LYS A 21 7.93 3.71 -6.63
CA LYS A 21 8.15 4.93 -7.41
C LYS A 21 7.06 5.16 -8.46
N ARG A 22 6.63 4.11 -9.18
CA ARG A 22 5.57 4.23 -10.20
C ARG A 22 4.25 4.75 -9.63
N TYR A 23 3.84 4.28 -8.45
CA TYR A 23 2.63 4.77 -7.79
C TYR A 23 2.76 6.23 -7.38
N ARG A 24 3.90 6.61 -6.78
CA ARG A 24 4.17 8.00 -6.39
C ARG A 24 4.14 8.93 -7.59
N ASP A 25 4.91 8.62 -8.62
CA ASP A 25 5.00 9.41 -9.85
C ASP A 25 3.61 9.59 -10.50
N ALA A 26 2.79 8.53 -10.54
CA ALA A 26 1.45 8.60 -11.15
C ALA A 26 0.49 9.50 -10.37
N LEU A 27 0.47 9.39 -9.03
CA LEU A 27 -0.43 10.19 -8.19
C LEU A 27 0.02 11.65 -8.11
N GLU A 28 1.33 11.89 -7.97
CA GLU A 28 1.90 13.25 -8.03
C GLU A 28 1.66 13.89 -9.40
N GLY A 29 1.87 13.13 -10.48
CA GLY A 29 1.60 13.57 -11.85
C GLY A 29 0.13 13.89 -12.12
N ALA A 30 -0.79 13.22 -11.41
CA ALA A 30 -2.22 13.54 -11.42
C ALA A 30 -2.59 14.75 -10.54
N GLY A 31 -1.62 15.32 -9.82
CA GLY A 31 -1.81 16.50 -8.98
C GLY A 31 -2.24 16.21 -7.55
N ALA A 32 -2.16 14.97 -7.07
CA ALA A 32 -2.43 14.62 -5.67
C ALA A 32 -1.36 15.18 -4.73
N ASP A 33 -1.74 15.48 -3.49
CA ASP A 33 -0.83 15.67 -2.35
C ASP A 33 -0.70 14.32 -1.63
N LEU A 34 0.51 13.75 -1.58
CA LEU A 34 0.71 12.36 -1.16
C LEU A 34 1.12 12.24 0.30
N VAL A 35 0.43 11.34 1.01
CA VAL A 35 0.90 10.79 2.29
C VAL A 35 1.19 9.31 2.06
N VAL A 36 2.43 8.89 2.29
CA VAL A 36 2.80 7.47 2.17
C VAL A 36 2.62 6.80 3.51
N LEU A 37 1.98 5.63 3.51
CA LEU A 37 1.76 4.81 4.68
C LEU A 37 2.43 3.44 4.49
N HIS A 38 3.31 3.11 5.40
CA HIS A 38 3.88 1.78 5.57
C HIS A 38 3.22 1.05 6.74
N PRO A 39 3.34 -0.29 6.82
CA PRO A 39 2.78 -1.03 7.94
C PRO A 39 3.32 -0.57 9.29
N GLY A 40 2.42 -0.14 10.17
CA GLY A 40 2.71 0.41 11.49
C GLY A 40 2.71 1.95 11.57
N ASP A 41 2.65 2.64 10.44
CA ASP A 41 2.52 4.09 10.43
C ASP A 41 1.15 4.54 10.98
N PRO A 42 1.07 5.70 11.65
CA PRO A 42 -0.21 6.25 12.08
C PRO A 42 -1.08 6.62 10.86
N ILE A 43 -2.35 6.19 10.88
CA ILE A 43 -3.29 6.51 9.81
C ILE A 43 -3.79 7.95 9.96
N PRO A 44 -3.58 8.83 8.96
CA PRO A 44 -4.07 10.21 8.99
C PRO A 44 -5.60 10.25 8.89
N SER A 45 -6.22 11.21 9.56
CA SER A 45 -7.68 11.44 9.50
C SER A 45 -8.08 12.50 8.46
N ASP A 46 -7.10 13.20 7.89
CA ASP A 46 -7.27 14.37 7.02
C ASP A 46 -6.93 14.05 5.54
N VAL A 47 -7.37 12.90 5.06
CA VAL A 47 -7.17 12.47 3.66
C VAL A 47 -8.49 12.47 2.90
N ASP A 48 -8.42 12.85 1.62
CA ASP A 48 -9.56 12.87 0.69
C ASP A 48 -9.78 11.50 0.03
N GLY A 49 -8.79 10.61 0.11
CA GLY A 49 -8.88 9.25 -0.42
C GLY A 49 -7.69 8.37 -0.10
N VAL A 50 -7.85 7.08 -0.40
CA VAL A 50 -6.84 6.05 -0.21
C VAL A 50 -6.55 5.36 -1.55
N CYS A 51 -5.28 5.16 -1.86
CA CYS A 51 -4.80 4.36 -2.96
C CYS A 51 -4.04 3.15 -2.42
N ILE A 52 -4.53 1.95 -2.72
CA ILE A 52 -3.89 0.69 -2.33
C ILE A 52 -2.96 0.26 -3.46
N SER A 53 -1.67 0.10 -3.15
CA SER A 53 -0.70 -0.34 -4.15
C SER A 53 -0.78 -1.85 -4.42
N GLY A 54 -0.09 -2.33 -5.45
CA GLY A 54 0.10 -3.75 -5.68
C GLY A 54 1.22 -4.33 -4.79
N GLY A 55 1.17 -5.63 -4.53
CA GLY A 55 2.24 -6.38 -3.87
C GLY A 55 1.98 -7.87 -3.93
N GLY A 56 2.47 -8.62 -2.93
CA GLY A 56 2.24 -10.06 -2.81
C GLY A 56 0.80 -10.42 -2.48
N ASP A 57 0.57 -11.72 -2.31
CA ASP A 57 -0.75 -12.26 -2.03
C ASP A 57 -1.22 -11.93 -0.60
N ILE A 58 -2.53 -11.80 -0.41
CA ILE A 58 -3.16 -11.66 0.91
C ILE A 58 -3.12 -13.00 1.64
N ASP A 59 -2.84 -12.98 2.95
CA ASP A 59 -2.86 -14.19 3.79
C ASP A 59 -4.22 -14.91 3.68
N ALA A 60 -4.18 -16.15 3.19
CA ALA A 60 -5.35 -17.01 2.96
C ALA A 60 -6.23 -17.19 4.20
N THR A 61 -5.62 -17.16 5.38
CA THR A 61 -6.32 -17.32 6.66
C THR A 61 -7.29 -16.17 6.95
N ARG A 62 -7.07 -14.98 6.37
CA ARG A 62 -7.97 -13.81 6.54
C ARG A 62 -9.36 -14.04 5.98
N TYR A 63 -9.48 -14.92 5.00
CA TYR A 63 -10.74 -15.31 4.39
C TYR A 63 -11.07 -16.79 4.59
N GLY A 64 -10.46 -17.42 5.60
CA GLY A 64 -10.78 -18.78 6.02
C GLY A 64 -10.33 -19.89 5.06
N ALA A 65 -9.41 -19.59 4.14
CA ALA A 65 -8.87 -20.55 3.19
C ALA A 65 -7.56 -21.17 3.69
N VAL A 66 -7.23 -22.33 3.13
CA VAL A 66 -5.92 -22.96 3.30
C VAL A 66 -4.95 -22.32 2.31
N ASP A 67 -3.74 -22.00 2.76
CA ASP A 67 -2.67 -21.58 1.87
C ASP A 67 -2.23 -22.75 0.98
N ILE A 68 -2.46 -22.61 -0.33
CA ILE A 68 -2.09 -23.59 -1.35
C ILE A 68 -0.83 -23.13 -2.11
N ALA A 69 -0.68 -21.82 -2.33
CA ALA A 69 0.36 -21.26 -3.21
C ALA A 69 0.57 -19.75 -3.02
N CYS A 70 0.18 -19.17 -1.87
CA CYS A 70 0.38 -17.73 -1.65
C CYS A 70 1.87 -17.38 -1.66
N ALA A 71 2.24 -16.31 -2.36
CA ALA A 71 3.61 -15.83 -2.47
C ALA A 71 3.73 -14.38 -1.95
N ASP A 72 4.89 -14.08 -1.37
CA ASP A 72 5.23 -12.73 -0.90
C ASP A 72 4.21 -12.11 0.08
N VAL A 73 3.55 -12.96 0.89
CA VAL A 73 2.55 -12.54 1.89
C VAL A 73 3.17 -11.59 2.91
N ASP A 74 2.60 -10.39 3.04
CA ASP A 74 2.97 -9.37 4.01
C ASP A 74 1.81 -9.12 4.97
N ARG A 75 1.78 -9.88 6.07
CA ARG A 75 0.70 -9.81 7.08
C ARG A 75 0.58 -8.44 7.74
N ASP A 76 1.69 -7.73 7.90
CA ASP A 76 1.68 -6.40 8.50
C ASP A 76 0.97 -5.42 7.53
N ARG A 77 1.21 -5.56 6.23
CA ARG A 77 0.53 -4.79 5.19
C ARG A 77 -0.94 -5.18 5.05
N ASP A 78 -1.26 -6.47 5.09
CA ASP A 78 -2.66 -6.91 5.10
C ASP A 78 -3.45 -6.29 6.26
N ALA A 79 -2.82 -6.01 7.41
CA ALA A 79 -3.46 -5.36 8.54
C ALA A 79 -3.66 -3.85 8.36
N LEU A 80 -2.86 -3.21 7.50
CA LEU A 80 -2.98 -1.79 7.17
C LEU A 80 -4.09 -1.52 6.15
N GLU A 81 -4.29 -2.44 5.20
CA GLU A 81 -5.22 -2.34 4.05
C GLU A 81 -6.60 -2.95 4.33
#